data_AF-A0A318PHH9-F1
#
_entry.id   AF-A0A318PHH9-F1
#
_cell.length_a   1.000
_cell.length_b   1.000
_cell.length_c   1.000
_cell.angle_alpha   90.00
_cell.angle_beta   90.00
_cell.angle_gamma   90.00
#
_symmetry.space_group_name_H-M   'P 1'
#
loop_
_entity.id
_entity.type
_entity.pdbx_description
1 polymer ?
#
loop_
_entity_poly.entity_id
_entity_poly.type
_entity_poly.pdbx_seq_one_letter_code
_entity_poly.pdbx_strand_id
1 'polypeptide(L)'
;MVLPKKYEDYKKQKIARQERREKARVEYLARRKTNELVPDERGAQGFKGWASWAKKGLYDLKTLGFLRYRGPVRKGECDIFCHEAGILLAQISNPDNLPSNLEQWAEGVIDEGYIAKHMHNAMQTLYKKAGQDYSAKKRHKGYTTGTKTIIQKLGITCEEMKHLSVLIDHEERLLRKRTKRQTEGRKERPTSQGQTREAWLTENNLSVSKPWEALNISRATYYRMKKSGTL
;
A
#
# COMPACT_ATOMS: atom_id res chain seq x y z
N MET A 1 27.75 29.65 -38.78
CA MET A 1 28.39 29.51 -37.45
C MET A 1 28.21 28.07 -36.99
N VAL A 2 29.29 27.28 -36.99
CA VAL A 2 29.28 25.91 -36.47
C VAL A 2 29.40 25.99 -34.95
N LEU A 3 28.39 25.50 -34.22
CA LEU A 3 28.43 25.48 -32.76
C LEU A 3 29.62 24.62 -32.29
N PRO A 4 30.37 25.05 -31.25
CA PRO A 4 31.51 24.29 -30.75
C PRO A 4 31.10 22.86 -30.39
N LYS A 5 31.89 21.86 -30.77
CA LYS A 5 31.64 20.41 -30.54
C LYS A 5 31.12 20.10 -29.11
N LYS A 6 31.62 20.82 -28.10
CA LYS A 6 31.18 20.75 -26.70
C LYS A 6 29.69 21.09 -26.45
N TYR A 7 29.10 22.00 -27.22
CA TYR A 7 27.70 22.41 -27.07
C TYR A 7 26.73 21.39 -27.67
N GLU A 8 27.11 20.79 -28.80
CA GLU A 8 26.37 19.67 -29.40
C GLU A 8 26.40 18.42 -28.51
N ASP A 9 27.56 18.12 -27.90
CA ASP A 9 27.70 17.02 -26.94
C ASP A 9 26.84 17.27 -25.67
N TYR A 10 26.79 18.51 -25.18
CA TYR A 10 25.91 18.90 -24.08
C TYR A 10 24.42 18.71 -24.41
N LYS A 11 23.98 19.15 -25.61
CA LYS A 11 22.60 18.94 -26.07
C LYS A 11 22.26 17.45 -26.16
N LYS A 12 23.14 16.64 -26.74
CA LYS A 12 22.97 15.18 -26.82
C LYS A 12 22.85 14.54 -25.44
N GLN A 13 23.69 14.92 -24.48
CA GLN A 13 23.59 14.42 -23.10
C GLN A 13 22.29 14.85 -22.42
N LYS A 14 21.83 16.09 -22.66
CA LYS A 14 20.57 16.60 -22.10
C LYS A 14 19.35 15.85 -22.66
N ILE A 15 19.33 15.60 -23.97
CA ILE A 15 18.28 14.83 -24.66
C ILE A 15 18.29 13.37 -24.17
N ALA A 16 19.45 12.71 -24.14
CA ALA A 16 19.58 11.33 -23.65
C ALA A 16 19.20 11.20 -22.16
N ARG A 17 19.38 12.25 -21.36
CA ARG A 17 18.90 12.29 -19.97
C ARG A 17 17.39 12.47 -19.90
N GLN A 18 16.81 13.24 -20.81
CA GLN A 18 15.36 13.44 -20.92
C GLN A 18 14.66 12.17 -21.41
N GLU A 19 15.20 11.49 -22.41
CA GLU A 19 14.68 10.20 -22.90
C GLU A 19 14.77 9.10 -21.85
N ARG A 20 15.86 9.04 -21.07
CA ARG A 20 15.96 8.14 -19.91
C ARG A 20 14.89 8.43 -18.85
N ARG A 21 14.58 9.72 -18.61
CA ARG A 21 13.50 10.14 -17.69
C ARG A 21 12.13 9.74 -18.20
N GLU A 22 11.86 9.95 -19.49
CA GLU A 22 10.60 9.58 -20.16
C GLU A 22 10.40 8.07 -20.08
N LYS A 23 11.44 7.30 -20.41
CA LYS A 23 11.43 5.83 -20.38
C LYS A 23 11.24 5.28 -18.96
N ALA A 24 11.92 5.83 -17.96
CA ALA A 24 11.72 5.44 -16.57
C ALA A 24 10.32 5.80 -16.04
N ARG A 25 9.75 6.93 -16.46
CA ARG A 25 8.38 7.34 -16.13
C ARG A 25 7.35 6.39 -16.76
N VAL A 26 7.53 6.06 -18.04
CA VAL A 26 6.65 5.13 -18.77
C VAL A 26 6.77 3.72 -18.22
N GLU A 27 7.97 3.24 -17.90
CA GLU A 27 8.18 1.92 -17.30
C GLU A 27 7.59 1.84 -15.89
N TYR A 28 7.74 2.88 -15.07
CA TYR A 28 7.14 2.95 -13.74
C TYR A 28 5.59 3.00 -13.80
N LEU A 29 5.01 3.75 -14.74
CA LEU A 29 3.57 3.79 -14.98
C LEU A 29 3.05 2.48 -15.61
N ALA A 30 3.85 1.79 -16.42
CA ALA A 30 3.52 0.48 -16.99
C ALA A 30 3.60 -0.63 -15.92
N ARG A 31 4.59 -0.60 -15.02
CA ARG A 31 4.66 -1.48 -13.83
C ARG A 31 3.49 -1.26 -12.88
N ARG A 32 2.90 -0.06 -12.86
CA ARG A 32 1.65 0.23 -12.12
C ARG A 32 0.44 -0.54 -12.69
N LYS A 33 0.45 -0.91 -13.97
CA LYS A 33 -0.56 -1.77 -14.61
C LYS A 33 -0.27 -3.27 -14.43
N THR A 34 1.00 -3.70 -14.42
CA THR A 34 1.36 -5.12 -14.34
C THR A 34 1.58 -5.64 -12.92
N ASN A 35 1.81 -4.79 -11.93
CA ASN A 35 1.62 -5.13 -10.51
C ASN A 35 0.12 -5.10 -10.14
N GLU A 36 -0.71 -5.78 -10.93
CA GLU A 36 -1.85 -6.47 -10.35
C GLU A 36 -1.26 -7.50 -9.38
N LEU A 37 -0.97 -7.02 -8.16
CA LEU A 37 -0.65 -7.85 -7.01
C LEU A 37 -1.71 -8.94 -7.00
N VAL A 38 -1.27 -10.19 -7.16
CA VAL A 38 -2.10 -11.40 -6.98
C VAL A 38 -3.14 -11.08 -5.92
N PRO A 39 -4.44 -11.09 -6.26
CA PRO A 39 -5.46 -10.72 -5.30
C PRO A 39 -5.34 -11.69 -4.14
N ASP A 40 -4.82 -11.20 -3.01
CA ASP A 40 -4.96 -11.89 -1.74
C ASP A 40 -6.46 -12.10 -1.57
N GLU A 41 -6.92 -13.34 -1.49
CA GLU A 41 -8.35 -13.68 -1.41
C GLU A 41 -9.02 -12.94 -0.24
N ARG A 42 -8.24 -12.57 0.79
CA ARG A 42 -8.70 -11.74 1.94
C ARG A 42 -9.01 -10.29 1.56
N GLY A 43 -8.41 -9.78 0.50
CA GLY A 43 -8.66 -8.45 -0.06
C GLY A 43 -10.07 -8.30 -0.64
N ALA A 44 -10.72 -9.41 -1.03
CA ALA A 44 -12.10 -9.41 -1.52
C ALA A 44 -13.12 -9.05 -0.42
N GLN A 45 -12.79 -9.30 0.86
CA GLN A 45 -13.64 -8.97 2.03
C GLN A 45 -13.38 -7.57 2.60
N GLY A 46 -12.60 -6.73 1.92
CA GLY A 46 -12.35 -5.34 2.36
C GLY A 46 -11.38 -5.20 3.54
N PHE A 47 -10.87 -6.30 4.10
CA PHE A 47 -9.81 -6.28 5.11
C PHE A 47 -8.44 -6.21 4.41
N LYS A 48 -7.91 -5.00 4.23
CA LYS A 48 -6.53 -4.84 3.75
C LYS A 48 -5.57 -5.23 4.87
N GLY A 49 -5.00 -6.44 4.79
CA GLY A 49 -4.01 -6.92 5.75
C GLY A 49 -2.80 -6.00 5.87
N TRP A 50 -2.15 -6.00 7.03
CA TRP A 50 -0.97 -5.15 7.32
C TRP A 50 0.13 -5.28 6.26
N ALA A 51 0.33 -6.48 5.70
CA ALA A 51 1.25 -6.72 4.60
C ALA A 51 0.86 -5.99 3.30
N SER A 52 -0.43 -5.92 2.98
CA SER A 52 -0.93 -5.15 1.81
C SER A 52 -0.68 -3.65 2.00
N TRP A 53 -0.89 -3.15 3.22
CA TRP A 53 -0.59 -1.76 3.55
C TRP A 53 0.91 -1.48 3.43
N ALA A 54 1.77 -2.35 3.97
CA ALA A 54 3.23 -2.18 3.92
C ALA A 54 3.78 -2.18 2.48
N LYS A 55 3.29 -3.08 1.60
CA LYS A 55 3.64 -3.07 0.17
C LYS A 55 3.28 -1.75 -0.51
N LYS A 56 2.10 -1.19 -0.21
CA LYS A 56 1.66 0.11 -0.75
C LYS A 56 2.48 1.26 -0.18
N GLY A 57 2.83 1.21 1.10
CA GLY A 57 3.72 2.19 1.73
C GLY A 57 5.10 2.22 1.07
N LEU A 58 5.68 1.05 0.77
CA LEU A 58 6.95 0.96 0.05
C LEU A 58 6.89 1.58 -1.35
N TYR A 59 5.78 1.40 -2.05
CA TYR A 59 5.54 2.05 -3.34
C TYR A 59 5.42 3.57 -3.18
N ASP A 60 4.63 4.04 -2.21
CA ASP A 60 4.48 5.46 -1.92
C ASP A 60 5.80 6.13 -1.57
N LEU A 61 6.69 5.47 -0.82
CA LEU A 61 8.04 5.97 -0.55
C LEU A 61 8.87 6.12 -1.83
N LYS A 62 8.81 5.16 -2.76
CA LYS A 62 9.47 5.31 -4.08
C LYS A 62 8.88 6.48 -4.87
N THR A 63 7.54 6.60 -4.88
CA THR A 63 6.84 7.71 -5.54
C THR A 63 7.30 9.04 -4.98
N LEU A 64 7.40 9.16 -3.67
CA LEU A 64 7.82 10.38 -2.98
C LEU A 64 9.26 10.76 -3.35
N GLY A 65 10.18 9.79 -3.34
CA GLY A 65 11.56 10.01 -3.78
C GLY A 65 11.63 10.52 -5.22
N PHE A 66 10.83 9.94 -6.12
CA PHE A 66 10.75 10.39 -7.50
C PHE A 66 10.19 11.82 -7.63
N LEU A 67 9.10 12.14 -6.92
CA LEU A 67 8.46 13.47 -6.97
C LEU A 67 9.41 14.58 -6.51
N ARG A 68 10.17 14.33 -5.43
CA ARG A 68 11.06 15.33 -4.82
C ARG A 68 12.36 15.53 -5.56
N TYR A 69 13.04 14.45 -5.94
CA TYR A 69 14.44 14.54 -6.37
C TYR A 69 14.63 14.31 -7.87
N ARG A 70 13.65 13.72 -8.57
CA ARG A 70 13.75 13.35 -10.00
C ARG A 70 15.06 12.60 -10.33
N GLY A 71 15.52 11.79 -9.36
CA GLY A 71 16.82 11.14 -9.25
C GLY A 71 17.00 10.56 -7.84
N PRO A 72 18.21 10.13 -7.45
CA PRO A 72 18.47 9.58 -6.12
C PRO A 72 18.15 10.59 -5.00
N VAL A 73 17.66 10.09 -3.87
CA VAL A 73 17.41 10.88 -2.66
C VAL A 73 18.71 11.55 -2.18
N ARG A 74 18.61 12.77 -1.65
CA ARG A 74 19.75 13.50 -1.10
C ARG A 74 20.29 12.78 0.13
N LYS A 75 21.63 12.75 0.28
CA LYS A 75 22.31 12.04 1.38
C LYS A 75 21.72 12.27 2.78
N GLY A 76 21.35 13.51 3.12
CA GLY A 76 20.79 13.84 4.44
C GLY A 76 19.36 13.36 4.70
N GLU A 77 18.63 12.91 3.67
CA GLU A 77 17.25 12.44 3.77
C GLU A 77 17.14 10.92 3.51
N CYS A 78 18.20 10.28 3.01
CA CYS A 78 18.26 8.85 2.73
C CYS A 78 17.95 8.00 3.97
N ASP A 79 18.40 8.42 5.15
CA ASP A 79 18.26 7.65 6.38
C ASP A 79 16.80 7.40 6.74
N ILE A 80 15.97 8.46 6.69
CA ILE A 80 14.55 8.36 7.04
C ILE A 80 13.82 7.51 6.00
N PHE A 81 14.13 7.67 4.71
CA PHE A 81 13.54 6.84 3.63
C PHE A 81 13.87 5.36 3.83
N CYS A 82 15.15 5.03 4.02
CA CYS A 82 15.59 3.67 4.27
C CYS A 82 15.00 3.09 5.55
N HIS A 83 14.98 3.88 6.63
CA HIS A 83 14.49 3.42 7.92
C HIS A 83 13.01 3.06 7.86
N GLU A 84 12.18 3.94 7.30
CA GLU A 84 10.76 3.66 7.11
C GLU A 84 10.54 2.49 6.13
N ALA A 85 11.33 2.40 5.05
CA ALA A 85 11.25 1.26 4.13
C ALA A 85 11.60 -0.07 4.81
N GLY A 86 12.66 -0.11 5.62
CA GLY A 86 13.03 -1.32 6.35
C GLY A 86 11.96 -1.75 7.36
N ILE A 87 11.32 -0.79 8.04
CA ILE A 87 10.18 -1.08 8.93
C ILE A 87 9.04 -1.77 8.16
N LEU A 88 8.74 -1.29 6.96
CA LEU A 88 7.69 -1.87 6.11
C LEU A 88 8.11 -3.24 5.53
N LEU A 89 9.37 -3.40 5.11
CA LEU A 89 9.92 -4.66 4.62
C LEU A 89 9.88 -5.76 5.70
N ALA A 90 10.19 -5.41 6.95
CA ALA A 90 10.09 -6.33 8.09
C ALA A 90 8.69 -6.95 8.24
N GLN A 91 7.64 -6.27 7.79
CA GLN A 91 6.27 -6.79 7.89
C GLN A 91 5.93 -7.83 6.83
N ILE A 92 6.68 -7.89 5.73
CA ILE A 92 6.33 -8.66 4.53
C ILE A 92 7.38 -9.70 4.13
N SER A 93 8.56 -9.66 4.73
CA SER A 93 9.71 -10.49 4.36
C SER A 93 10.26 -11.29 5.53
N ASN A 94 10.98 -12.37 5.23
CA ASN A 94 11.80 -13.08 6.22
C ASN A 94 12.94 -12.13 6.69
N PRO A 95 13.18 -12.00 8.02
CA PRO A 95 14.28 -11.24 8.59
C PRO A 95 15.66 -11.46 7.95
N ASP A 96 15.98 -12.71 7.60
CA ASP A 96 17.30 -13.06 7.02
C ASP A 96 17.54 -12.36 5.67
N ASN A 97 16.45 -12.07 4.95
CA ASN A 97 16.49 -11.42 3.64
C ASN A 97 16.34 -9.90 3.74
N LEU A 98 16.19 -9.30 4.93
CA LEU A 98 15.93 -7.86 5.06
C LEU A 98 17.05 -6.97 4.52
N PRO A 99 18.34 -7.27 4.71
CA PRO A 99 19.41 -6.48 4.12
C PRO A 99 19.31 -6.45 2.59
N SER A 100 19.20 -7.62 1.95
CA SER A 100 19.10 -7.73 0.49
C SER A 100 17.80 -7.10 -0.06
N ASN A 101 16.68 -7.29 0.62
CA ASN A 101 15.42 -6.67 0.23
C ASN A 101 15.45 -5.14 0.33
N LEU A 102 16.20 -4.58 1.30
CA LEU A 102 16.40 -3.14 1.41
C LEU A 102 17.21 -2.60 0.24
N GLU A 103 18.30 -3.28 -0.14
CA GLU A 103 19.11 -2.94 -1.32
C GLU A 103 18.26 -2.96 -2.61
N GLN A 104 17.52 -4.05 -2.85
CA GLN A 104 16.63 -4.17 -4.00
C GLN A 104 15.53 -3.11 -4.00
N TRP A 105 14.94 -2.82 -2.83
CA TRP A 105 13.94 -1.76 -2.74
C TRP A 105 14.57 -0.39 -3.06
N ALA A 106 15.78 -0.13 -2.61
CA ALA A 106 16.39 1.18 -2.76
C ALA A 106 16.99 1.43 -4.16
N GLU A 107 17.10 0.41 -4.99
CA GLU A 107 17.52 0.52 -6.39
C GLU A 107 16.73 1.60 -7.14
N GLY A 108 17.46 2.52 -7.78
CA GLY A 108 16.92 3.66 -8.52
C GLY A 108 16.32 4.78 -7.65
N VAL A 109 16.32 4.62 -6.32
CA VAL A 109 15.80 5.61 -5.36
C VAL A 109 16.93 6.20 -4.51
N ILE A 110 17.90 5.39 -4.10
CA ILE A 110 19.01 5.79 -3.23
C ILE A 110 20.33 5.38 -3.88
N ASP A 111 21.38 6.14 -3.62
CA ASP A 111 22.73 5.82 -4.06
C ASP A 111 23.21 4.50 -3.45
N GLU A 112 23.63 3.54 -4.30
CA GLU A 112 24.04 2.20 -3.87
C GLU A 112 25.23 2.25 -2.89
N GLY A 113 26.18 3.15 -3.15
CA GLY A 113 27.33 3.36 -2.28
C GLY A 113 26.94 3.86 -0.88
N TYR A 114 25.82 4.58 -0.76
CA TYR A 114 25.28 5.03 0.52
C TYR A 114 24.72 3.87 1.35
N ILE A 115 23.96 2.97 0.73
CA ILE A 115 23.34 1.83 1.42
C ILE A 115 24.40 0.90 1.99
N ALA A 116 25.35 0.49 1.16
CA ALA A 116 26.39 -0.46 1.52
C ALA A 116 27.27 0.07 2.67
N LYS A 117 27.54 1.39 2.70
CA LYS A 117 28.43 2.00 3.70
C LYS A 117 27.74 2.40 5.00
N HIS A 118 26.49 2.85 4.94
CA HIS A 118 25.85 3.52 6.08
C HIS A 118 24.61 2.80 6.60
N MET A 119 23.78 2.28 5.70
CA MET A 119 22.43 1.85 6.09
C MET A 119 22.40 0.51 6.80
N HIS A 120 23.22 -0.46 6.42
CA HIS A 120 23.22 -1.76 7.10
C HIS A 120 23.59 -1.65 8.58
N ASN A 121 24.55 -0.79 8.91
CA ASN A 121 24.93 -0.51 10.30
C ASN A 121 23.82 0.21 11.06
N ALA A 122 23.20 1.23 10.45
CA ALA A 122 22.08 1.96 11.06
C ALA A 122 20.84 1.07 11.30
N MET A 123 20.66 0.00 10.51
CA MET A 123 19.49 -0.87 10.54
C MET A 123 19.68 -2.14 11.39
N GLN A 124 20.86 -2.38 11.98
CA GLN A 124 21.13 -3.61 12.75
C GLN A 124 20.11 -3.86 13.87
N THR A 125 19.71 -2.80 14.60
CA THR A 125 18.74 -2.93 15.69
C THR A 125 17.36 -3.34 15.19
N LEU A 126 16.93 -2.81 14.04
CA LEU A 126 15.70 -3.23 13.37
C LEU A 126 15.79 -4.69 12.93
N TYR A 127 16.88 -5.10 12.28
CA TYR A 127 17.06 -6.48 11.80
C TYR A 127 17.02 -7.48 12.96
N LYS A 128 17.76 -7.20 14.04
CA LYS A 128 17.77 -8.03 15.24
C LYS A 128 16.36 -8.15 15.84
N LYS A 129 15.64 -7.04 15.96
CA LYS A 129 14.28 -7.03 16.51
C LYS A 129 13.29 -7.77 15.62
N ALA A 130 13.38 -7.59 14.31
CA ALA A 130 12.54 -8.29 13.33
C ALA A 130 12.77 -9.80 13.38
N GLY A 131 14.03 -10.25 13.50
CA GLY A 131 14.39 -11.66 13.74
C GLY A 131 13.73 -12.23 14.98
N GLN A 132 13.87 -11.56 16.13
CA GLN A 132 13.26 -11.99 17.39
C GLN A 132 11.73 -12.11 17.30
N ASP A 133 11.06 -11.11 16.74
CA ASP A 133 9.60 -11.11 16.63
C ASP A 133 9.07 -12.13 15.62
N TYR A 134 9.86 -12.41 14.57
CA TYR A 134 9.56 -13.46 13.61
C TYR A 134 9.66 -14.85 14.25
N SER A 135 10.75 -15.14 14.98
CA SER A 135 10.90 -16.40 15.73
C SER A 135 9.80 -16.59 16.77
N ALA A 136 9.39 -15.50 17.44
CA ALA A 136 8.27 -15.49 18.39
C ALA A 136 6.87 -15.51 17.73
N LYS A 137 6.79 -15.65 16.39
CA LYS A 137 5.54 -15.69 15.60
C LYS A 137 4.60 -14.51 15.88
N LYS A 138 5.15 -13.33 16.17
CA LYS A 138 4.33 -12.15 16.45
C LYS A 138 3.59 -11.69 15.20
N ARG A 139 2.43 -11.07 15.41
CA ARG A 139 1.61 -10.48 14.35
C ARG A 139 2.41 -9.45 13.53
N HIS A 140 3.10 -8.55 14.21
CA HIS A 140 3.97 -7.53 13.64
C HIS A 140 5.43 -7.84 13.97
N LYS A 141 6.34 -7.50 13.05
CA LYS A 141 7.76 -7.86 13.16
C LYS A 141 8.61 -6.59 13.23
N GLY A 142 9.52 -6.51 14.19
CA GLY A 142 10.35 -5.32 14.37
C GLY A 142 9.53 -4.14 14.91
N TYR A 143 9.78 -2.95 14.38
CA TYR A 143 9.04 -1.74 14.75
C TYR A 143 7.79 -1.55 13.86
N THR A 144 6.88 -0.70 14.31
CA THR A 144 5.73 -0.26 13.52
C THR A 144 5.64 1.26 13.55
N THR A 145 5.44 1.87 12.39
CA THR A 145 5.22 3.31 12.26
C THR A 145 3.85 3.55 11.65
N GLY A 146 3.06 4.40 12.32
CA GLY A 146 1.74 4.78 11.81
C GLY A 146 1.85 5.76 10.66
N THR A 147 0.86 5.78 9.77
CA THR A 147 0.81 6.70 8.62
C THR A 147 1.07 8.16 8.99
N LYS A 148 0.46 8.66 10.08
CA LYS A 148 0.64 10.04 10.55
C LYS A 148 2.09 10.35 10.89
N THR A 149 2.77 9.41 11.56
CA THR A 149 4.18 9.53 11.94
C THR A 149 5.08 9.54 10.70
N ILE A 150 4.82 8.67 9.72
CA ILE A 150 5.59 8.64 8.47
C ILE A 150 5.42 9.97 7.71
N ILE A 151 4.18 10.46 7.60
CA ILE A 151 3.88 11.76 6.99
C ILE A 151 4.65 12.89 7.68
N GLN A 152 4.64 12.90 9.02
CA GLN A 152 5.33 13.93 9.80
C GLN A 152 6.85 13.87 9.65
N LYS A 153 7.45 12.67 9.78
CA LYS A 153 8.90 12.47 9.66
C LYS A 153 9.43 12.86 8.28
N LEU A 154 8.68 12.53 7.23
CA LEU A 154 9.05 12.84 5.86
C LEU A 154 8.54 14.22 5.40
N GLY A 155 7.79 14.95 6.23
CA GLY A 155 7.19 16.23 5.85
C GLY A 155 6.38 16.14 4.56
N ILE A 156 5.55 15.11 4.41
CA ILE A 156 4.77 14.90 3.17
C ILE A 156 3.71 15.99 3.05
N THR A 157 3.72 16.69 1.92
CA THR A 157 2.79 17.79 1.63
C THR A 157 1.47 17.30 1.04
N CYS A 158 0.41 18.12 1.11
CA CYS A 158 -0.89 17.77 0.54
C CYS A 158 -0.83 17.49 -0.97
N GLU A 159 0.00 18.24 -1.71
CA GLU A 159 0.19 18.02 -3.16
C GLU A 159 0.87 16.67 -3.45
N GLU A 160 1.86 16.30 -2.64
CA GLU A 160 2.49 14.98 -2.76
C GLU A 160 1.51 13.86 -2.44
N MET A 161 0.68 14.01 -1.39
CA MET A 161 -0.30 13.00 -0.98
C MET A 161 -1.25 12.62 -2.11
N LYS A 162 -1.63 13.55 -2.99
CA LYS A 162 -2.49 13.28 -4.18
C LYS A 162 -1.95 12.17 -5.08
N HIS A 163 -0.63 11.97 -5.09
CA HIS A 163 0.04 10.94 -5.87
C HIS A 163 0.28 9.63 -5.10
N LEU A 164 0.07 9.62 -3.78
CA LEU A 164 0.29 8.48 -2.90
C LEU A 164 -0.99 7.67 -2.68
N SER A 165 -0.85 6.43 -2.20
CA SER A 165 -1.96 5.49 -2.05
C SER A 165 -2.42 5.29 -0.60
N VAL A 166 -1.48 5.10 0.33
CA VAL A 166 -1.73 4.81 1.75
C VAL A 166 -1.03 5.79 2.69
N LEU A 167 0.06 6.44 2.26
CA LEU A 167 0.73 7.53 2.98
C LEU A 167 0.01 8.86 2.78
N ILE A 168 -1.29 8.84 3.09
CA ILE A 168 -2.19 10.00 3.01
C ILE A 168 -2.82 10.25 4.38
N ASP A 169 -3.04 11.52 4.69
CA ASP A 169 -3.67 11.93 5.93
C ASP A 169 -5.18 11.62 5.94
N HIS A 170 -5.86 12.12 6.96
CA HIS A 170 -7.29 11.93 7.10
C HIS A 170 -8.09 12.75 6.08
N GLU A 171 -7.66 13.98 5.80
CA GLU A 171 -8.37 14.94 4.96
C GLU A 171 -8.37 14.52 3.50
N GLU A 172 -7.20 14.17 2.94
CA GLU A 172 -7.05 13.65 1.59
C GLU A 172 -7.85 12.35 1.39
N ARG A 173 -7.90 11.51 2.42
CA ARG A 173 -8.71 10.29 2.39
C ARG A 173 -10.21 10.58 2.34
N LEU A 174 -10.68 11.57 3.09
CA LEU A 174 -12.07 12.02 3.04
C LEU A 174 -12.40 12.65 1.69
N LEU A 175 -11.50 13.49 1.16
CA LEU A 175 -11.66 14.12 -0.15
C LEU A 175 -11.82 13.06 -1.24
N ARG A 176 -10.92 12.07 -1.33
CA ARG A 176 -11.03 10.96 -2.29
C ARG A 176 -12.33 10.18 -2.16
N LYS A 177 -12.80 9.94 -0.94
CA LYS A 177 -14.10 9.28 -0.71
C LYS A 177 -15.26 10.14 -1.24
N ARG A 178 -15.22 11.46 -1.04
CA ARG A 178 -16.23 12.40 -1.56
C ARG A 178 -16.18 12.45 -3.09
N THR A 179 -15.00 12.64 -3.69
CA THR A 179 -14.82 12.66 -5.15
C THR A 179 -15.29 11.36 -5.78
N LYS A 180 -14.90 10.20 -5.23
CA LYS A 180 -15.34 8.89 -5.72
C LYS A 180 -16.87 8.74 -5.70
N ARG A 181 -17.53 9.21 -4.64
CA ARG A 181 -19.01 9.23 -4.54
C ARG A 181 -19.67 10.19 -5.52
N GLN A 182 -18.99 11.25 -5.94
CA GLN A 182 -19.51 12.18 -6.95
C GLN A 182 -19.31 11.60 -8.36
N THR A 183 -18.14 11.02 -8.65
CA THR A 183 -17.79 10.51 -9.98
C THR A 183 -18.43 9.16 -10.31
N GLU A 184 -18.50 8.23 -9.37
CA GLU A 184 -19.13 6.91 -9.58
C GLU A 184 -20.64 6.97 -9.35
N GLY A 185 -21.18 8.18 -9.15
CA GLY A 185 -22.49 8.40 -8.56
C GLY A 185 -22.54 7.92 -7.12
N ARG A 186 -23.62 8.25 -6.40
CA ARG A 186 -24.05 7.33 -5.36
C ARG A 186 -24.35 6.04 -6.11
N LYS A 187 -23.44 5.05 -6.09
CA LYS A 187 -23.91 3.67 -6.08
C LYS A 187 -24.82 3.64 -4.88
N GLU A 188 -26.11 3.88 -5.13
CA GLU A 188 -27.13 3.63 -4.16
C GLU A 188 -26.77 2.25 -3.63
N ARG A 189 -26.61 2.12 -2.30
CA ARG A 189 -26.85 0.80 -1.70
C ARG A 189 -28.06 0.27 -2.45
N PRO A 190 -28.01 -0.90 -3.10
CA PRO A 190 -29.11 -1.37 -3.94
C PRO A 190 -30.37 -1.02 -3.18
N THR A 191 -31.06 0.02 -3.68
CA THR A 191 -32.17 0.63 -2.98
C THR A 191 -33.11 -0.54 -2.96
N SER A 192 -33.29 -1.15 -1.79
CA SER A 192 -34.16 -2.31 -1.62
C SER A 192 -35.43 -1.92 -2.32
N GLN A 193 -35.72 -2.54 -3.48
CA GLN A 193 -36.76 -2.24 -4.47
C GLN A 193 -37.94 -1.40 -3.95
N GLY A 194 -37.75 -0.10 -3.65
CA GLY A 194 -38.72 0.69 -2.87
C GLY A 194 -39.27 0.03 -1.58
N GLN A 195 -38.66 -1.04 -1.08
CA GLN A 195 -39.16 -1.79 0.06
C GLN A 195 -39.04 -0.97 1.32
N THR A 196 -40.17 -0.77 1.99
CA THR A 196 -40.21 -0.23 3.33
C THR A 196 -39.38 -1.10 4.27
N ARG A 197 -38.85 -0.49 5.35
CA ARG A 197 -38.06 -1.21 6.38
C ARG A 197 -38.80 -2.44 6.89
N GLU A 198 -40.12 -2.38 6.95
CA GLU A 198 -41.00 -3.48 7.34
C GLU A 198 -40.96 -4.62 6.32
N ALA A 199 -41.12 -4.34 5.02
CA ALA A 199 -41.05 -5.36 3.97
C ALA A 199 -39.68 -6.07 3.94
N TRP A 200 -38.59 -5.31 4.08
CA TRP A 200 -37.25 -5.90 4.15
C TRP A 200 -37.07 -6.79 5.39
N LEU A 201 -37.59 -6.36 6.54
CA LEU A 201 -37.57 -7.16 7.77
C LEU A 201 -38.44 -8.41 7.62
N THR A 202 -39.60 -8.36 6.99
CA THR A 202 -40.43 -9.55 6.77
C THR A 202 -39.71 -10.60 5.92
N GLU A 203 -38.98 -10.19 4.89
CA GLU A 203 -38.24 -11.10 4.01
C GLU A 203 -36.92 -11.60 4.60
N ASN A 204 -36.21 -10.77 5.36
CA ASN A 204 -34.84 -11.05 5.82
C ASN A 204 -34.74 -11.40 7.31
N ASN A 205 -35.78 -11.16 8.09
CA ASN A 205 -35.78 -11.48 9.51
C ASN A 205 -36.29 -12.92 9.73
N LEU A 206 -35.32 -13.83 9.87
CA LEU A 206 -35.57 -15.23 10.23
C LEU A 206 -36.36 -15.39 11.54
N SER A 207 -36.41 -14.38 12.41
CA SER A 207 -37.23 -14.40 13.63
C SER A 207 -38.72 -14.12 13.36
N VAL A 208 -39.05 -13.49 12.23
CA VAL A 208 -40.43 -13.23 11.78
C VAL A 208 -40.93 -14.40 10.93
N SER A 209 -40.12 -14.89 9.98
CA SER A 209 -40.50 -16.00 9.11
C SER A 209 -40.44 -17.37 9.77
N LYS A 210 -39.69 -17.50 10.87
CA LYS A 210 -39.55 -18.70 11.72
C LYS A 210 -39.60 -20.03 10.93
N PRO A 211 -38.72 -20.22 9.94
CA PRO A 211 -38.79 -21.37 9.02
C PRO A 211 -38.68 -22.73 9.73
N TRP A 212 -38.10 -22.77 10.93
CA TRP A 212 -38.05 -23.96 11.77
C TRP A 212 -39.43 -24.42 12.27
N GLU A 213 -40.39 -23.51 12.47
CA GLU A 213 -41.77 -23.86 12.83
C GLU A 213 -42.47 -24.58 11.65
N ALA A 214 -42.29 -24.07 10.42
CA ALA A 214 -42.82 -24.71 9.20
C ALA A 214 -42.21 -26.09 8.91
N LEU A 215 -40.93 -26.27 9.25
CA LEU A 215 -40.22 -27.54 9.14
C LEU A 215 -40.48 -28.48 10.35
N ASN A 216 -41.28 -28.04 11.32
CA ASN A 216 -41.57 -28.75 12.58
C ASN A 216 -40.30 -29.21 13.33
N ILE A 217 -39.26 -28.38 13.33
CA ILE A 217 -38.00 -28.63 14.03
C ILE A 217 -37.67 -27.51 15.00
N SER A 218 -36.80 -27.78 15.97
CA SER A 218 -36.33 -26.72 16.87
C SER A 218 -35.48 -25.68 16.12
N ARG A 219 -35.54 -24.43 16.56
CA ARG A 219 -34.66 -23.34 16.07
C ARG A 219 -33.19 -23.73 16.09
N ALA A 220 -32.74 -24.42 17.13
CA ALA A 220 -31.35 -24.86 17.28
C ALA A 220 -30.97 -25.96 16.27
N THR A 221 -31.92 -26.82 15.89
CA THR A 221 -31.73 -27.85 14.86
C THR A 221 -31.61 -27.21 13.48
N TYR A 222 -32.47 -26.24 13.17
CA TYR A 222 -32.42 -25.49 11.90
C TYR A 222 -31.07 -24.81 11.67
N TYR A 223 -30.54 -24.08 12.66
CA TYR A 223 -29.23 -23.43 12.52
C TYR A 223 -28.07 -24.42 12.42
N ARG A 224 -28.18 -25.61 13.04
CA ARG A 224 -27.20 -26.69 12.88
C ARG A 224 -27.20 -27.22 11.46
N MET A 225 -28.37 -27.55 10.91
CA MET A 225 -28.51 -28.04 9.53
C MET A 225 -28.03 -27.02 8.50
N LYS A 226 -28.34 -25.73 8.71
CA LYS A 226 -27.90 -24.64 7.84
C LYS A 226 -26.38 -24.48 7.87
N LYS A 227 -25.77 -24.65 9.04
CA LYS A 227 -24.31 -24.60 9.21
C LYS A 227 -23.62 -25.81 8.59
N SER A 228 -24.26 -26.98 8.56
CA SER A 228 -23.74 -28.20 7.92
C SER A 228 -24.06 -28.30 6.43
N GLY A 229 -24.81 -27.35 5.85
CA GLY A 229 -25.17 -27.34 4.43
C GLY A 229 -26.23 -28.37 4.03
N THR A 230 -26.98 -28.90 4.99
CA THR A 230 -28.03 -29.91 4.80
C THR A 230 -29.43 -29.29 4.72
N LEU A 231 -29.52 -28.00 4.39
CA LEU A 231 -30.74 -27.19 4.26
C LEU A 231 -30.72 -26.43 2.93
#